data_AF-A0A958E681-F1
#
_entry.id   AF-A0A958E681-F1
#
_cell.length_a   1.000
_cell.length_b   1.000
_cell.length_c   1.000
_cell.angle_alpha   90.00
_cell.angle_beta   90.00
_cell.angle_gamma   90.00
#
_symmetry.space_group_name_H-M   'P 1'
#
loop_
_entity.id
_entity.type
_entity.pdbx_description
1 polymer ?
#
loop_
_entity_poly.entity_id
_entity_poly.type
_entity_poly.pdbx_seq_one_letter_code
_entity_poly.pdbx_strand_id
1 'polypeptide(L)'
;MSKEDYGRKGKEAFYWVVFAEAAEFFLRFGSSIILARILFPDDFGLMGLASIAIQFSRRLTQFGLTSVLVQIKDIKDDHYHTVFWTNMLTMSFVSAVVFFGAPHYAEFFGKPVLIPILWVIAIDFVLQAFSAVPTAILRRNLRFKELAFSHTISKIATIVVAIGLAVMGYGVWALVWG
;
A
#
# COMPACT_ATOMS: atom_id res chain seq x y z
N MET A 1 15.98 12.91 28.60
CA MET A 1 16.35 11.60 28.01
C MET A 1 17.84 11.63 27.67
N SER A 2 18.62 10.68 28.20
CA SER A 2 20.08 10.61 27.99
C SER A 2 20.41 10.23 26.54
N LYS A 3 21.57 10.66 26.04
CA LYS A 3 22.09 10.27 24.71
C LYS A 3 22.24 8.75 24.54
N GLU A 4 22.44 8.01 25.64
CA GLU A 4 22.50 6.53 25.64
C GLU A 4 21.14 5.86 25.35
N ASP A 5 20.03 6.44 25.83
CA ASP A 5 18.69 5.92 25.57
C ASP A 5 18.29 6.05 24.09
N TYR A 6 18.77 7.09 23.40
CA TYR A 6 18.58 7.25 21.96
C TYR A 6 19.32 6.17 21.16
N GLY A 7 20.56 5.85 21.54
CA GLY A 7 21.36 4.81 20.88
C GLY A 7 20.75 3.42 21.03
N ARG A 8 20.23 3.08 22.22
CA ARG A 8 19.56 1.79 22.48
C ARG A 8 18.23 1.67 21.73
N LYS A 9 17.37 2.69 21.81
CA LYS A 9 16.10 2.72 21.06
C LYS A 9 16.31 2.69 19.55
N GLY A 10 17.35 3.35 19.05
CA GLY A 10 17.71 3.31 17.63
C GLY A 10 18.11 1.91 17.16
N LYS A 11 18.92 1.19 17.95
CA LYS A 11 19.28 -0.20 17.64
C LYS A 11 18.08 -1.14 17.68
N GLU A 12 17.25 -1.06 18.72
CA GLU A 12 16.02 -1.87 18.82
C GLU A 12 15.05 -1.57 17.66
N ALA A 13 14.84 -0.30 17.31
CA ALA A 13 14.03 0.09 16.16
C ALA A 13 14.61 -0.43 14.85
N PHE A 14 15.92 -0.36 14.66
CA PHE A 14 16.61 -0.91 13.49
C PHE A 14 16.37 -2.41 13.35
N TYR A 15 16.57 -3.20 14.43
CA TYR A 15 16.32 -4.63 14.40
C TYR A 15 14.85 -4.97 14.08
N TRP A 16 13.89 -4.24 14.65
CA TRP A 16 12.48 -4.43 14.35
C TRP A 16 12.14 -4.12 12.90
N VAL A 17 12.67 -3.03 12.34
CA VAL A 17 12.44 -2.67 10.94
C VAL A 17 13.06 -3.72 10.02
N VAL A 18 14.32 -4.10 10.23
CA VAL A 18 15.01 -5.11 9.41
C VAL A 18 14.27 -6.46 9.48
N PHE A 19 13.87 -6.88 10.67
CA PHE A 19 13.12 -8.12 10.85
C PHE A 19 11.77 -8.08 10.15
N ALA A 20 11.03 -6.97 10.28
CA ALA A 20 9.72 -6.81 9.63
C ALA A 20 9.83 -6.81 8.10
N GLU A 21 10.81 -6.11 7.55
CA GLU A 21 11.09 -6.07 6.10
C GLU A 21 11.50 -7.46 5.57
N ALA A 22 12.36 -8.17 6.30
CA ALA A 22 12.74 -9.54 5.94
C ALA A 22 11.54 -10.49 5.99
N ALA A 23 10.72 -10.42 7.04
CA ALA A 23 9.50 -11.20 7.16
C ALA A 23 8.53 -10.89 6.01
N GLU A 24 8.31 -9.62 5.68
CA GLU A 24 7.47 -9.20 4.56
C GLU A 24 7.99 -9.74 3.23
N PHE A 25 9.31 -9.71 3.00
CA PHE A 25 9.93 -10.29 1.81
C PHE A 25 9.63 -11.78 1.68
N PHE A 26 9.89 -12.57 2.73
CA PHE A 26 9.65 -14.01 2.68
C PHE A 26 8.16 -14.35 2.56
N LEU A 27 7.29 -13.59 3.24
CA LEU A 27 5.84 -13.74 3.12
C LEU A 27 5.38 -13.47 1.68
N ARG A 28 5.83 -12.36 1.08
CA ARG A 28 5.48 -12.00 -0.31
C ARG A 28 6.04 -13.00 -1.33
N PHE A 29 7.27 -13.46 -1.13
CA PHE A 29 7.90 -14.42 -2.02
C PHE A 29 7.19 -15.78 -1.93
N GLY A 30 6.94 -16.27 -0.71
CA GLY A 30 6.22 -17.52 -0.48
C GLY A 30 4.80 -17.49 -1.03
N SER A 31 4.04 -16.42 -0.77
CA SER A 31 2.68 -16.27 -1.31
C SER A 31 2.68 -16.21 -2.84
N SER A 32 3.64 -15.51 -3.44
CA SER A 32 3.78 -15.46 -4.90
C SER A 32 4.02 -16.84 -5.52
N ILE A 33 4.84 -17.70 -4.90
CA ILE A 33 5.06 -19.07 -5.38
C ILE A 33 3.78 -19.91 -5.30
N ILE A 34 3.05 -19.79 -4.18
CA ILE A 34 1.79 -20.52 -3.97
C ILE A 34 0.76 -20.08 -5.02
N LEU A 35 0.56 -18.77 -5.17
CA LEU A 35 -0.39 -18.21 -6.12
C LEU A 35 0.00 -18.54 -7.57
N ALA A 36 1.29 -18.55 -7.90
CA ALA A 36 1.78 -18.95 -9.23
C ALA A 36 1.51 -20.42 -9.58
N ARG A 37 1.29 -21.29 -8.59
CA ARG A 37 0.88 -22.69 -8.82
C ARG A 37 -0.63 -22.87 -8.99
N ILE A 38 -1.42 -21.97 -8.41
CA ILE A 38 -2.89 -22.07 -8.39
C ILE A 38 -3.50 -21.31 -9.57
N LEU A 39 -2.99 -20.10 -9.84
CA LEU A 39 -3.54 -19.20 -10.84
C LEU A 39 -2.96 -19.48 -12.23
N PHE A 40 -3.74 -19.14 -13.26
CA PHE A 40 -3.30 -19.27 -14.64
C PHE A 40 -2.33 -18.13 -15.01
N PRO A 41 -1.43 -18.34 -16.00
CA PRO A 41 -0.53 -17.29 -16.49
C PRO A 41 -1.26 -16.01 -16.91
N ASP A 42 -2.47 -16.15 -17.44
CA ASP A 42 -3.31 -15.02 -17.87
C ASP A 42 -3.74 -14.12 -16.70
N ASP A 43 -3.98 -14.67 -15.50
CA ASP A 43 -4.32 -13.90 -14.30
C ASP A 43 -3.17 -12.99 -13.87
N PHE A 44 -1.95 -13.52 -13.90
CA PHE A 44 -0.74 -12.74 -13.64
C PHE A 44 -0.47 -11.72 -14.74
N GLY A 45 -0.80 -12.03 -15.99
CA GLY A 45 -0.75 -11.08 -17.10
C GLY A 45 -1.67 -9.87 -16.87
N LEU A 46 -2.93 -10.12 -16.50
CA LEU A 46 -3.90 -9.06 -16.15
C LEU A 46 -3.43 -8.23 -14.96
N MET A 47 -2.95 -8.88 -13.89
CA MET A 47 -2.44 -8.17 -12.72
C MET A 47 -1.16 -7.38 -13.05
N GLY A 48 -0.31 -7.88 -13.95
CA GLY A 48 0.87 -7.19 -14.45
C GLY A 48 0.51 -5.89 -15.18
N LEU A 49 -0.48 -5.93 -16.07
CA LEU A 49 -1.00 -4.74 -16.74
C LEU A 49 -1.61 -3.76 -15.72
N ALA A 50 -2.47 -4.23 -14.82
CA ALA A 50 -3.03 -3.39 -13.76
C ALA A 50 -1.93 -2.75 -12.89
N SER A 51 -0.85 -3.48 -12.61
CA SER A 51 0.29 -3.00 -11.82
C SER A 51 1.02 -1.84 -12.50
N ILE A 52 1.07 -1.78 -13.83
CA ILE A 52 1.65 -0.63 -14.53
C ILE A 52 0.85 0.65 -14.20
N ALA A 53 -0.47 0.56 -14.30
CA ALA A 53 -1.36 1.68 -13.94
C ALA A 53 -1.22 2.06 -12.45
N ILE A 54 -1.22 1.08 -11.54
CA ILE A 54 -1.01 1.31 -10.10
C ILE A 54 0.30 2.05 -9.85
N GLN A 55 1.40 1.56 -10.41
CA GLN A 55 2.73 2.10 -10.13
C GLN A 55 2.89 3.50 -10.70
N PHE A 56 2.33 3.78 -11.88
CA PHE A 56 2.28 5.13 -12.43
C PHE A 56 1.49 6.08 -11.53
N SER A 57 0.27 5.69 -11.14
CA SER A 57 -0.58 6.47 -10.23
C SER A 57 0.09 6.72 -8.87
N ARG A 58 0.79 5.72 -8.32
CA ARG A 58 1.55 5.87 -7.07
C ARG A 58 2.62 6.95 -7.15
N ARG A 59 3.33 7.06 -8.28
CA ARG A 59 4.33 8.14 -8.47
C ARG A 59 3.68 9.52 -8.38
N LEU A 60 2.47 9.68 -8.91
CA LEU A 60 1.72 10.93 -8.80
C LEU A 60 1.30 11.24 -7.37
N THR A 61 1.00 10.23 -6.56
CA THR A 61 0.54 10.43 -5.17
C THR A 61 1.66 10.61 -4.14
N GLN A 62 2.92 10.34 -4.50
CA GLN A 62 4.08 10.42 -3.59
C GLN A 62 4.53 11.87 -3.28
N PHE A 63 3.58 12.79 -3.11
CA PHE A 63 3.86 14.11 -2.59
C PHE A 63 4.36 13.97 -1.14
N GLY A 64 5.60 14.41 -0.89
CA GLY A 64 6.29 14.30 0.40
C GLY A 64 5.66 15.07 1.58
N LEU A 65 4.41 15.53 1.45
CA LEU A 65 3.68 16.28 2.48
C LEU A 65 3.55 15.51 3.79
N THR A 66 3.39 14.19 3.74
CA THR A 66 3.36 13.34 4.94
C THR A 66 4.72 13.28 5.63
N SER A 67 5.82 13.41 4.89
CA SER A 67 7.17 13.46 5.46
C SER A 67 7.47 14.77 6.18
N VAL A 68 6.82 15.87 5.76
CA VAL A 68 6.91 17.19 6.41
C VAL A 68 6.40 17.10 7.85
N LEU A 69 5.31 16.35 8.10
CA LEU A 69 4.80 16.10 9.46
C LEU A 69 5.80 15.42 10.38
N VAL A 70 6.78 14.68 9.85
CA VAL A 70 7.83 14.03 10.64
C VAL A 70 8.96 15.00 10.97
N GLN A 71 9.21 15.99 10.10
CA GLN A 71 10.38 16.88 10.19
C GLN A 71 10.12 18.21 10.90
N ILE A 72 8.89 18.73 10.88
CA ILE A 72 8.55 20.02 11.53
C ILE A 72 8.81 19.92 13.03
N LYS A 73 9.54 20.89 13.63
CA LYS A 73 9.78 20.91 15.08
C LYS A 73 8.51 21.23 15.86
N ASP A 74 7.88 22.36 15.55
CA ASP A 74 6.68 22.85 16.24
C ASP A 74 5.42 22.47 15.47
N ILE A 75 4.90 21.27 15.77
CA ILE A 75 3.70 20.76 15.12
C ILE A 75 2.43 21.26 15.82
N LYS A 76 1.44 21.67 15.02
CA LYS A 76 0.12 22.13 15.46
C LYS A 76 -0.95 21.27 14.79
N ASP A 77 -2.15 21.25 15.36
CA ASP A 77 -3.28 20.48 14.82
C ASP A 77 -3.63 20.89 13.38
N ASP A 78 -3.53 22.18 13.07
CA ASP A 78 -3.73 22.71 11.71
C ASP A 78 -2.81 22.03 10.68
N HIS A 79 -1.56 21.70 11.05
CA HIS A 79 -0.65 21.00 10.13
C HIS A 79 -1.17 19.59 9.78
N TYR A 80 -1.72 18.88 10.76
CA TYR A 80 -2.32 17.56 10.53
C TYR A 80 -3.55 17.67 9.62
N HIS A 81 -4.42 18.64 9.88
CA HIS A 81 -5.61 18.88 9.05
C HIS A 81 -5.26 19.27 7.62
N THR A 82 -4.32 20.20 7.43
CA THR A 82 -3.86 20.60 6.09
C THR A 82 -3.30 19.41 5.33
N VAL A 83 -2.37 18.66 5.93
CA VAL A 83 -1.77 17.50 5.25
C VAL A 83 -2.80 16.41 4.97
N PHE A 84 -3.74 16.17 5.89
CA PHE A 84 -4.84 15.22 5.66
C PHE A 84 -5.68 15.60 4.44
N TRP A 85 -6.20 16.84 4.41
CA TRP A 85 -7.09 17.28 3.34
C TRP A 85 -6.38 17.40 1.99
N THR A 86 -5.13 17.87 1.97
CA THR A 86 -4.35 17.89 0.72
C THR A 86 -4.10 16.48 0.22
N ASN A 87 -3.71 15.54 1.09
CA ASN A 87 -3.50 14.14 0.70
C ASN A 87 -4.80 13.48 0.23
N MET A 88 -5.92 13.73 0.91
CA MET A 88 -7.24 13.25 0.53
C MET A 88 -7.63 13.75 -0.87
N LEU A 89 -7.44 15.05 -1.13
CA LEU A 89 -7.72 15.65 -2.44
C LEU A 89 -6.86 15.03 -3.54
N THR A 90 -5.56 14.88 -3.31
CA THR A 90 -4.63 14.28 -4.28
C THR A 90 -5.00 12.83 -4.58
N MET A 91 -5.25 12.01 -3.55
CA MET A 91 -5.63 10.61 -3.70
C MET A 91 -6.98 10.46 -4.41
N SER A 92 -7.95 11.34 -4.08
CA SER A 92 -9.27 11.35 -4.73
C SER A 92 -9.16 11.77 -6.20
N PHE A 93 -8.30 12.74 -6.52
CA PHE A 93 -8.03 13.14 -7.90
C PHE A 93 -7.40 11.99 -8.70
N VAL A 94 -6.37 11.33 -8.17
CA VAL A 94 -5.74 10.18 -8.83
C VAL A 94 -6.72 9.02 -8.98
N SER A 95 -7.52 8.75 -7.94
CA SER A 95 -8.61 7.78 -7.99
C SER A 95 -9.59 8.06 -9.13
N ALA A 96 -10.05 9.31 -9.28
CA ALA A 96 -10.95 9.70 -10.36
C ALA A 96 -10.30 9.51 -11.74
N VAL A 97 -9.02 9.89 -11.90
CA VAL A 97 -8.28 9.69 -13.16
C VAL A 97 -8.19 8.21 -13.51
N VAL A 98 -7.88 7.34 -12.56
CA VAL A 98 -7.84 5.88 -12.78
C VAL A 98 -9.24 5.35 -13.09
N PHE A 99 -10.27 5.78 -12.37
CA PHE A 99 -11.64 5.31 -12.54
C PHE A 99 -12.20 5.63 -13.92
N PHE A 100 -12.10 6.90 -14.34
CA PHE A 100 -12.58 7.34 -15.66
C PHE A 100 -11.64 6.92 -16.79
N GLY A 101 -10.34 6.73 -16.52
CA GLY A 101 -9.37 6.25 -17.49
C GLY A 101 -9.41 4.73 -17.73
N ALA A 102 -10.03 3.95 -16.84
CA ALA A 102 -10.05 2.49 -16.90
C ALA A 102 -10.62 1.92 -18.22
N PRO A 103 -11.73 2.42 -18.79
CA PRO A 103 -12.24 1.94 -20.07
C PRO A 103 -11.23 2.12 -21.22
N HIS A 104 -10.60 3.30 -21.32
CA HIS A 104 -9.60 3.58 -22.35
C HIS A 104 -8.34 2.73 -22.17
N TYR A 105 -7.92 2.52 -20.93
CA TYR A 105 -6.79 1.65 -20.62
C TYR A 105 -7.08 0.19 -21.02
N ALA A 106 -8.27 -0.30 -20.69
CA ALA A 106 -8.71 -1.65 -21.04
C ALA A 106 -8.83 -1.85 -22.56
N GLU A 107 -9.32 -0.84 -23.27
CA GLU A 107 -9.41 -0.82 -24.73
C GLU A 107 -8.02 -0.86 -25.38
N PHE A 108 -7.07 -0.04 -24.90
CA PHE A 108 -5.70 0.01 -25.40
C PHE A 108 -4.99 -1.36 -25.34
N PHE A 109 -5.24 -2.14 -24.29
CA PHE A 109 -4.69 -3.50 -24.14
C PHE A 109 -5.61 -4.61 -24.68
N GLY A 110 -6.80 -4.29 -25.17
CA GLY A 110 -7.78 -5.28 -25.66
C GLY A 110 -8.27 -6.24 -24.56
N LYS A 111 -8.32 -5.80 -23.30
CA LYS A 111 -8.69 -6.63 -22.13
C LYS A 111 -9.79 -5.94 -21.30
N PRO A 112 -11.08 -6.12 -21.63
CA PRO A 112 -12.20 -5.49 -20.91
C PRO A 112 -12.25 -5.82 -19.42
N VAL A 113 -11.70 -6.98 -19.01
CA VAL A 113 -11.59 -7.40 -17.60
C VAL A 113 -10.77 -6.43 -16.75
N LEU A 114 -9.91 -5.60 -17.35
CA LEU A 114 -9.14 -4.57 -16.63
C LEU A 114 -10.03 -3.45 -16.06
N ILE A 115 -11.20 -3.19 -16.64
CA ILE A 115 -12.10 -2.12 -16.18
C ILE A 115 -12.49 -2.31 -14.71
N PRO A 116 -13.13 -3.44 -14.32
CA PRO A 116 -13.53 -3.63 -12.93
C PRO A 116 -12.32 -3.77 -11.98
N ILE A 117 -11.18 -4.28 -12.46
CA ILE A 117 -9.94 -4.35 -11.67
C ILE A 117 -9.45 -2.95 -11.32
N LEU A 118 -9.35 -2.06 -12.31
CA LEU A 118 -8.89 -0.69 -12.12
C LEU A 118 -9.88 0.15 -11.30
N TRP A 119 -11.18 -0.12 -11.39
CA TRP A 119 -12.17 0.52 -10.53
C TRP A 119 -12.00 0.15 -9.05
N VAL A 120 -11.74 -1.13 -8.74
CA VAL A 120 -11.44 -1.54 -7.35
C VAL A 120 -10.15 -0.90 -6.86
N ILE A 121 -9.11 -0.87 -7.70
CA ILE A 121 -7.85 -0.17 -7.40
C ILE A 121 -8.06 1.34 -7.18
N ALA A 122 -8.96 1.97 -7.93
CA ALA A 122 -9.27 3.39 -7.75
C ALA A 122 -9.80 3.66 -6.34
N ILE A 123 -10.64 2.77 -5.79
CA ILE A 123 -11.15 2.89 -4.42
C ILE A 123 -10.02 2.76 -3.39
N ASP A 124 -9.06 1.85 -3.61
CA ASP A 124 -7.90 1.65 -2.73
C ASP A 124 -7.05 2.93 -2.55
N PHE A 125 -6.92 3.78 -3.57
CA PHE A 125 -6.23 5.07 -3.41
C PHE A 125 -6.90 5.98 -2.36
N VAL A 126 -8.23 6.05 -2.37
CA VAL A 126 -8.98 6.88 -1.40
C VAL A 126 -8.86 6.29 0.01
N LEU A 127 -8.95 4.96 0.14
CA LEU A 127 -8.77 4.28 1.43
C LEU A 127 -7.37 4.51 2.02
N GLN A 128 -6.34 4.45 1.19
CA GLN A 128 -4.97 4.74 1.61
C GLN A 128 -4.80 6.18 2.12
N ALA A 129 -5.58 7.13 1.63
CA ALA A 129 -5.50 8.52 2.06
C ALA A 129 -5.76 8.69 3.58
N PHE A 130 -6.64 7.88 4.16
CA PHE A 130 -6.95 7.91 5.59
C PHE A 130 -5.79 7.42 6.47
N SER A 131 -4.98 6.49 5.95
CA SER A 131 -3.86 5.90 6.69
C SER A 131 -2.62 6.81 6.76
N ALA A 132 -2.54 7.81 5.89
CA ALA A 132 -1.34 8.61 5.67
C ALA A 132 -0.91 9.42 6.91
N VAL A 133 -1.83 10.18 7.52
CA VAL A 133 -1.54 11.01 8.70
C VAL A 133 -1.29 10.18 9.97
N PRO A 134 -2.11 9.16 10.31
CA PRO A 134 -1.81 8.26 11.43
C PRO A 134 -0.44 7.60 11.32
N THR A 135 -0.07 7.14 10.12
CA THR A 135 1.26 6.56 9.85
C THR A 135 2.36 7.58 10.09
N ALA A 136 2.19 8.84 9.62
CA ALA A 136 3.16 9.91 9.86
C ALA A 136 3.30 10.24 11.36
N ILE A 137 2.21 10.23 12.13
CA ILE A 137 2.22 10.45 13.59
C ILE A 137 3.02 9.34 14.29
N LEU A 138 2.80 8.07 13.94
CA LEU A 138 3.55 6.95 14.51
C LEU A 138 5.05 7.05 14.16
N ARG A 139 5.39 7.40 12.92
CA ARG A 139 6.78 7.62 12.48
C ARG A 139 7.45 8.75 13.25
N ARG A 140 6.76 9.89 13.42
CA ARG A 140 7.25 11.04 14.19
C ARG A 140 7.56 10.67 15.64
N ASN A 141 6.70 9.86 16.26
CA ASN A 141 6.86 9.41 17.63
C ASN A 141 7.82 8.21 17.79
N LEU A 142 8.53 7.81 16.72
CA LEU A 142 9.44 6.66 16.70
C LEU A 142 8.76 5.34 17.14
N ARG A 143 7.44 5.23 16.93
CA ARG A 143 6.61 4.05 17.25
C ARG A 143 6.66 3.03 16.11
N PHE A 144 7.89 2.63 15.74
CA PHE A 144 8.14 1.71 14.63
C PHE A 144 7.67 0.29 14.90
N LYS A 145 7.63 -0.12 16.18
CA LYS A 145 7.12 -1.43 16.57
C LYS A 145 5.64 -1.57 16.23
N GLU A 146 4.84 -0.55 16.53
CA GLU A 146 3.41 -0.53 16.22
C GLU A 146 3.14 -0.47 14.71
N LEU A 147 3.96 0.29 13.97
CA LEU A 147 3.91 0.29 12.50
C LEU A 147 4.21 -1.09 11.93
N ALA A 148 5.32 -1.71 12.36
CA ALA A 148 5.71 -3.04 11.93
C ALA A 148 4.62 -4.07 12.22
N PHE A 149 4.07 -4.08 13.44
CA PHE A 149 3.02 -5.01 13.82
C PHE A 149 1.74 -4.83 12.98
N SER A 150 1.29 -3.58 12.80
CA SER A 150 0.13 -3.26 11.95
C SER A 150 0.34 -3.73 10.52
N HIS A 151 1.50 -3.42 9.92
CA HIS A 151 1.84 -3.86 8.57
C HIS A 151 1.88 -5.38 8.45
N THR A 152 2.55 -6.08 9.38
CA THR A 152 2.66 -7.54 9.35
C THR A 152 1.29 -8.21 9.46
N ILE A 153 0.40 -7.75 10.34
CA ILE A 153 -0.96 -8.31 10.45
C ILE A 153 -1.74 -8.09 9.15
N SER A 154 -1.73 -6.86 8.62
CA SER A 154 -2.40 -6.56 7.36
C SER A 154 -1.88 -7.43 6.23
N LYS A 155 -0.56 -7.67 6.15
CA LYS A 155 0.04 -8.55 5.14
C LYS A 155 -0.36 -10.00 5.30
N ILE A 156 -0.42 -10.52 6.52
CA ILE A 156 -0.89 -11.89 6.75
C ILE A 156 -2.36 -12.01 6.34
N ALA A 157 -3.21 -11.05 6.72
CA ALA A 157 -4.61 -11.02 6.33
C ALA A 157 -4.78 -10.99 4.79
N THR A 158 -4.05 -10.10 4.12
CA THR A 158 -3.92 -10.03 2.66
C THR A 158 -3.58 -11.39 2.05
N ILE A 159 -2.53 -12.07 2.53
CA ILE A 159 -2.10 -13.37 1.99
C ILE A 159 -3.17 -14.45 2.20
N VAL A 160 -3.81 -14.46 3.37
CA VAL A 160 -4.87 -15.43 3.69
C VAL A 160 -6.06 -15.23 2.76
N VAL A 161 -6.48 -13.98 2.54
CA VAL A 161 -7.57 -13.64 1.59
C VAL A 161 -7.18 -14.02 0.17
N ALA A 162 -5.97 -13.67 -0.27
CA ALA A 162 -5.46 -13.98 -1.60
C ALA A 162 -5.48 -15.49 -1.88
N ILE A 163 -4.87 -16.28 -0.99
CA ILE A 163 -4.78 -17.73 -1.15
C ILE A 163 -6.19 -18.35 -1.05
N GLY A 164 -7.03 -17.89 -0.12
CA GLY A 164 -8.40 -18.36 0.02
C GLY A 164 -9.22 -18.18 -1.25
N LEU A 165 -9.18 -16.99 -1.84
CA LEU A 165 -9.86 -16.69 -3.11
C LEU A 165 -9.28 -17.47 -4.28
N ALA A 166 -7.95 -17.65 -4.33
CA ALA A 166 -7.30 -18.42 -5.39
C ALA A 166 -7.73 -19.89 -5.34
N VAL A 167 -7.78 -20.51 -4.16
CA VAL A 167 -8.22 -21.90 -3.96
C VAL A 167 -9.70 -22.07 -4.33
N MET A 168 -10.52 -21.04 -4.10
CA MET A 168 -11.94 -21.03 -4.51
C MET A 168 -12.15 -20.76 -6.02
N GLY A 169 -11.08 -20.51 -6.78
CA GLY A 169 -11.14 -20.34 -8.24
C GLY A 169 -11.52 -18.93 -8.71
N TYR A 170 -11.35 -17.89 -7.88
CA TYR A 170 -11.66 -16.50 -8.27
C TYR A 170 -10.63 -15.86 -9.22
N GLY A 171 -9.58 -16.59 -9.63
CA GLY A 171 -8.61 -16.13 -10.64
C GLY A 171 -7.88 -14.85 -10.22
N VAL A 172 -7.73 -13.91 -11.15
CA VAL A 172 -7.12 -12.58 -10.93
C VAL A 172 -7.66 -11.83 -9.71
N TRP A 173 -8.92 -12.03 -9.32
CA TRP A 173 -9.50 -11.36 -8.16
C TRP A 173 -8.85 -11.74 -6.84
N ALA A 174 -8.22 -12.91 -6.76
CA ALA A 174 -7.37 -13.29 -5.65
C ALA A 174 -6.17 -12.34 -5.47
N LEU A 175 -5.62 -11.82 -6.58
CA LEU A 175 -4.51 -10.86 -6.57
C LEU A 175 -4.97 -9.43 -6.32
N VAL A 176 -6.22 -9.11 -6.66
CA VAL A 176 -6.79 -7.76 -6.50
C VAL A 176 -7.25 -7.51 -5.07
N TRP A 177 -7.90 -8.50 -4.44
CA TRP A 177 -8.42 -8.39 -3.06
C TRP A 177 -7.43 -8.84 -1.98
N GLY A 178 -6.41 -9.60 -2.38
CA GLY A 178 -5.31 -10.02 -1.52
C GLY A 178 -4.38 -8.86 -1.23
#